data_AF-A0A2R8EZV7-F1
#
_entry.id   AF-A0A2R8EZV7-F1
#
_cell.length_a   1.000
_cell.length_b   1.000
_cell.length_c   1.000
_cell.angle_alpha   90.00
_cell.angle_beta   90.00
_cell.angle_gamma   90.00
#
_symmetry.space_group_name_H-M   'P 1'
#
loop_
_entity.id
_entity.type
_entity.pdbx_description
1 polymer ?
#
loop_
_entity_poly.entity_id
_entity_poly.type
_entity_poly.pdbx_seq_one_letter_code
_entity_poly.pdbx_strand_id
1 'polypeptide(L)' 'MVDILRKADGLKKSKGGRKNKLNLEEQLLMALEYLREYRTYFYIGQKYEISESSAYKAVK' A
#
# COMPACT_ATOMS: atom_id res chain seq x y z
N MET A 1 14.66 -2.37 0.66
CA MET A 1 13.29 -2.88 0.39
C MET A 1 12.52 -1.99 -0.57
N VAL A 2 12.48 -0.68 -0.33
CA VAL A 2 11.78 0.29 -1.21
C VAL A 2 12.29 0.25 -2.66
N ASP A 3 13.60 0.10 -2.89
CA ASP A 3 14.15 0.02 -4.26
C ASP A 3 13.67 -1.21 -5.05
N ILE A 4 13.45 -2.34 -4.35
CA ILE A 4 12.90 -3.56 -4.95
C ILE A 4 11.45 -3.29 -5.35
N LEU A 5 10.67 -2.69 -4.45
CA LEU A 5 9.29 -2.32 -4.71
C LEU A 5 9.18 -1.26 -5.81
N ARG A 6 10.13 -0.34 -5.91
CA ARG A 6 10.17 0.68 -6.97
C ARG A 6 10.37 0.06 -8.35
N LYS A 7 11.25 -0.94 -8.47
CA LYS A 7 11.41 -1.72 -9.71
C LYS A 7 10.12 -2.48 -10.05
N ALA A 8 9.50 -3.14 -9.07
CA ALA A 8 8.26 -3.88 -9.26
C ALA A 8 7.06 -2.98 -9.63
N ASP A 9 6.93 -1.82 -8.98
CA ASP A 9 5.91 -0.82 -9.28
C ASP A 9 6.11 -0.22 -10.68
N GLY A 10 7.36 0.00 -11.09
CA GLY A 10 7.68 0.41 -12.48
C GLY A 10 7.18 -0.60 -13.51
N LEU A 11 7.37 -1.91 -13.26
CA LEU A 11 6.87 -2.98 -14.12
C LEU A 11 5.34 -3.12 -14.08
N LYS A 12 4.71 -2.85 -12.93
CA LYS A 12 3.23 -2.84 -12.82
C LYS A 12 2.64 -1.64 -13.59
N LYS A 13 3.22 -0.45 -13.43
CA LYS A 13 2.76 0.79 -14.06
C LYS A 13 3.00 0.84 -15.56
N SER A 14 3.98 0.10 -16.09
CA SER A 14 4.17 -0.03 -17.54
C SER A 14 2.97 -0.70 -18.23
N LYS A 15 2.19 -1.51 -17.51
CA LYS A 15 0.93 -2.11 -17.99
C LYS A 15 -0.26 -1.15 -17.90
N GLY A 16 -0.05 0.09 -17.47
CA GLY A 16 -1.09 1.07 -17.21
C GLY A 16 -1.79 0.87 -15.86
N GLY A 17 -2.69 1.80 -15.52
CA GLY A 17 -3.48 1.73 -14.28
C GLY A 17 -3.64 3.08 -13.59
N ARG A 18 -4.49 3.12 -12.57
CA ARG A 18 -4.72 4.32 -11.76
C ARG A 18 -3.53 4.57 -10.84
N LYS A 19 -3.12 5.84 -10.73
CA LYS A 19 -2.08 6.26 -9.77
C LYS A 19 -2.56 5.98 -8.34
N ASN A 20 -1.69 5.40 -7.52
CA ASN A 20 -1.95 5.21 -6.10
C ASN A 20 -2.00 6.57 -5.39
N LYS A 21 -2.89 6.71 -4.41
CA LYS A 21 -2.98 7.92 -3.56
C LYS A 21 -1.78 8.02 -2.60
N LEU A 22 -1.25 6.88 -2.16
CA LEU A 22 -0.12 6.77 -1.25
C LEU A 22 1.20 6.57 -1.99
N ASN A 23 2.27 7.07 -1.37
CA ASN A 23 3.63 6.81 -1.79
C ASN A 23 4.04 5.36 -1.50
N LEU A 24 5.06 4.88 -2.22
CA LEU A 24 5.59 3.52 -2.08
C LEU A 24 6.05 3.20 -0.65
N GLU A 25 6.65 4.18 0.02
CA GLU A 25 7.11 4.07 1.40
C GLU A 25 5.94 3.97 2.39
N GLU A 26 4.89 4.76 2.18
CA GLU A 26 3.67 4.72 3.01
C GLU A 26 2.94 3.38 2.84
N GLN A 27 2.87 2.86 1.61
CA GLN A 27 2.31 1.53 1.35
C GLN A 27 3.09 0.43 2.06
N LEU A 28 4.42 0.51 2.03
CA LEU A 28 5.28 -0.44 2.74
C LEU A 28 5.08 -0.34 4.26
N LEU A 29 5.05 0.88 4.81
CA LEU A 29 4.82 1.10 6.24
C LEU A 29 3.46 0.54 6.66
N MET A 30 2.42 0.82 5.87
CA MET A 30 1.07 0.32 6.09
C MET A 30 1.01 -1.22 6.12
N ALA A 31 1.71 -1.89 5.19
CA ALA A 31 1.79 -3.35 5.16
C ALA A 31 2.56 -3.91 6.38
N LEU A 32 3.63 -3.25 6.81
CA LEU A 32 4.39 -3.65 8.00
C LEU A 32 3.56 -3.48 9.29
N GLU A 33 2.77 -2.41 9.42
CA GLU A 33 1.85 -2.22 10.54
C GLU A 33 0.79 -3.31 10.60
N TYR A 34 0.23 -3.68 9.45
CA TYR A 34 -0.68 -4.81 9.36
C TYR A 34 -0.03 -6.12 9.81
N LEU A 35 1.19 -6.42 9.34
CA LEU A 35 1.90 -7.65 9.71
C LEU A 35 2.28 -7.70 11.19
N ARG A 36 2.63 -6.56 11.79
CA ARG A 36 3.07 -6.48 13.18
C ARG A 36 1.91 -6.56 14.16
N GLU A 37 0.82 -5.85 13.87
CA GLU A 37 -0.25 -5.61 14.85
C GLU A 37 -1.59 -6.22 14.43
N TYR A 38 -1.71 -6.74 13.20
CA TYR A 38 -2.93 -7.32 12.64
C TYR A 38 -4.16 -6.41 12.79
N ARG A 39 -3.95 -5.09 12.81
CA ARG A 39 -5.04 -4.10 12.89
C ARG A 39 -5.97 -4.24 11.68
N THR A 40 -7.24 -3.91 11.87
CA THR A 40 -8.23 -4.01 10.81
C THR A 40 -7.89 -3.06 9.65
N TYR A 41 -8.20 -3.48 8.41
CA TYR A 41 -8.02 -2.64 7.23
C TYR A 41 -8.80 -1.34 7.31
N PHE A 42 -9.94 -1.34 8.02
CA PHE A 42 -10.70 -0.13 8.34
C PHE A 42 -9.90 0.86 9.19
N TYR A 43 -9.27 0.41 10.28
CA TYR A 43 -8.46 1.26 11.15
C TYR A 43 -7.25 1.82 10.39
N ILE A 44 -6.56 0.96 9.65
CA ILE A 44 -5.41 1.34 8.84
C ILE A 44 -5.84 2.33 7.74
N GLY A 45 -6.97 2.07 7.09
CA GLY A 45 -7.53 2.96 6.07
C GLY A 45 -7.83 4.35 6.61
N GLN A 46 -8.41 4.45 7.81
CA GLN A 46 -8.63 5.73 8.48
C GLN A 46 -7.32 6.47 8.77
N LYS A 47 -6.29 5.77 9.26
CA LYS A 47 -4.98 6.37 9.57
C LYS A 47 -4.29 6.99 8.35
N TYR A 48 -4.44 6.37 7.19
CA TYR A 48 -3.84 6.83 5.93
C TYR A 48 -4.84 7.59 5.02
N GLU A 49 -6.03 7.91 5.52
CA GLU A 49 -7.11 8.57 4.76
C GLU A 49 -7.45 7.90 3.42
N ILE A 50 -7.47 6.57 3.41
CA ILE A 50 -7.85 5.74 2.26
C ILE A 50 -9.07 4.88 2.60
N SER A 51 -9.79 4.42 1.58
CA SER A 51 -10.85 3.44 1.79
C SER A 51 -10.26 2.11 2.30
N GLU A 52 -11.04 1.37 3.07
CA GLU A 52 -10.67 0.02 3.52
C GLU A 52 -10.29 -0.90 2.35
N SER A 53 -11.03 -0.80 1.24
CA SER A 53 -10.74 -1.54 0.01
C SER A 53 -9.40 -1.16 -0.63
N SER A 54 -8.95 0.09 -0.47
CA SER A 54 -7.64 0.54 -0.92
C SER A 54 -6.54 0.05 0.01
N ALA A 55 -6.79 0.04 1.33
CA ALA A 55 -5.88 -0.53 2.31
C ALA A 55 -5.64 -2.01 2.04
N TYR A 56 -6.70 -2.80 1.84
CA TYR A 56 -6.60 -4.22 1.47
C TYR A 56 -5.76 -4.43 0.20
N LYS A 57 -5.99 -3.65 -0.85
CA LYS A 57 -5.25 -3.75 -2.12
C LYS A 57 -3.77 -3.36 -2.02
N ALA A 58 -3.39 -2.56 -1.03
CA ALA A 58 -2.01 -2.15 -0.84
C ALA A 58 -1.24 -3.08 0.11
N VAL A 59 -1.94 -3.83 0.98
CA VAL A 59 -1.34 -4.92 1.76
C VAL A 59 -1.24 -6.24 0.96
N LYS A 60 -2.19 -6.49 0.05
CA LYS A 60 -2.24 -7.68 -0.82
C LYS A 60 -1.32 -7.57 -2.04
#